data_AF-A0A849M4E0-F1
#
_entry.id   AF-A0A849M4E0-F1
#
_cell.length_a   1.000
_cell.length_b   1.000
_cell.length_c   1.000
_cell.angle_alpha   90.00
_cell.angle_beta   90.00
_cell.angle_gamma   90.00
#
_symmetry.space_group_name_H-M   'P 1'
#
loop_
_entity.id
_entity.type
_entity.pdbx_description
1 polymer ?
#
loop_
_entity_poly.entity_id
_entity_poly.type
_entity_poly.pdbx_seq_one_letter_code
_entity_poly.pdbx_strand_id
1 'polypeptide(L)' 'MIKKIQMFIENVQKEMSKVSWPSRDELMNSSVIVVVVSALFAIYIFFADLIISKLVEYLY' A
#
# COMPACT_ATOMS: atom_id res chain seq x y z
N MET A 1 8.15 -39.06 -2.62
CA MET A 1 8.10 -37.62 -2.97
C MET A 1 6.84 -36.94 -2.41
N ILE A 2 5.65 -37.51 -2.62
CA ILE A 2 4.36 -36.98 -2.11
C ILE A 2 4.35 -36.74 -0.59
N LYS A 3 4.89 -37.67 0.22
CA LYS A 3 5.03 -37.49 1.68
C LYS A 3 5.87 -36.27 2.10
N LYS A 4 6.91 -35.91 1.34
CA LYS A 4 7.74 -34.71 1.64
C LYS A 4 6.96 -33.42 1.41
N ILE A 5 6.12 -33.39 0.38
CA ILE A 5 5.27 -32.25 0.04
C ILE A 5 4.15 -32.08 1.09
N GLN A 6 3.53 -33.17 1.53
CA GLN A 6 2.54 -33.12 2.62
C GLN A 6 3.13 -32.55 3.92
N MET A 7 4.30 -33.05 4.33
CA MET A 7 5.00 -32.51 5.52
C MET A 7 5.39 -31.03 5.34
N PHE A 8 5.80 -30.62 4.13
CA PHE A 8 6.12 -29.23 3.85
C PHE A 8 4.91 -28.31 4.01
N ILE A 9 3.75 -28.68 3.45
CA ILE A 9 2.51 -27.90 3.60
C ILE A 9 2.07 -27.85 5.06
N GLU A 10 2.17 -28.97 5.78
CA GLU A 10 1.82 -29.03 7.21
C GLU A 10 2.71 -28.13 8.06
N ASN A 11 4.01 -28.07 7.76
CA ASN A 11 4.95 -27.17 8.43
C ASN A 11 4.70 -25.70 8.09
N VAL A 12 4.40 -25.38 6.82
CA VAL A 12 4.03 -24.01 6.39
C VAL A 12 2.74 -23.56 7.08
N GLN A 13 1.73 -24.42 7.18
CA GLN A 13 0.50 -24.08 7.92
C GLN A 13 0.78 -23.82 9.41
N LYS A 14 1.66 -24.63 10.04
CA LYS A 14 2.08 -24.40 11.43
C LYS A 14 2.82 -23.07 11.59
N GLU A 15 3.67 -22.67 10.66
CA GLU A 15 4.33 -21.35 10.70
C GLU A 15 3.37 -20.20 10.43
N MET A 16 2.44 -20.35 9.48
CA MET A 16 1.39 -19.36 9.20
C MET A 16 0.49 -19.11 10.42
N SER A 17 0.30 -20.11 11.29
CA SER A 17 -0.45 -19.94 12.54
C SER A 17 0.29 -19.10 13.59
N LYS A 18 1.61 -18.95 13.46
CA LYS A 18 2.44 -18.08 14.32
C LYS A 18 2.49 -16.64 13.82
N VAL A 19 1.97 -16.36 12.62
CA VAL A 19 1.90 -15.02 12.07
C VAL A 19 0.81 -14.25 12.82
N SER A 20 1.22 -13.22 13.55
CA SER A 20 0.31 -12.27 14.18
C SER A 20 -0.29 -11.35 13.11
N TRP A 21 -1.47 -11.70 12.63
CA TRP A 21 -2.23 -10.82 11.75
C TRP A 21 -2.69 -9.57 12.51
N PRO A 22 -2.56 -8.37 11.92
CA PRO A 22 -3.04 -7.16 12.55
C PRO A 22 -4.55 -7.22 12.78
N SER A 23 -5.00 -6.56 13.83
CA SER A 23 -6.43 -6.40 14.08
C SER A 23 -7.10 -5.61 12.95
N ARG A 24 -8.42 -5.81 12.75
CA ARG A 24 -9.19 -5.10 11.71
C ARG A 24 -9.04 -3.59 11.82
N ASP A 25 -8.90 -3.08 13.04
CA ASP A 25 -8.75 -1.65 13.33
C ASP A 25 -7.37 -1.12 12.95
N GLU A 26 -6.29 -1.87 13.21
CA GLU A 26 -4.94 -1.51 12.77
C GLU A 26 -4.81 -1.50 11.24
N LEU A 27 -5.47 -2.46 10.57
CA LEU A 27 -5.48 -2.55 9.12
C LEU A 27 -6.24 -1.36 8.49
N MET A 28 -7.35 -0.97 9.10
CA MET A 28 -8.12 0.20 8.69
C MET A 28 -7.32 1.49 8.91
N ASN A 29 -6.74 1.67 10.10
CA ASN A 29 -5.93 2.85 10.43
C ASN A 29 -4.74 3.01 9.48
N SER A 30 -4.03 1.92 9.20
CA SER A 30 -2.91 1.93 8.25
C SER A 30 -3.38 2.33 6.85
N SER A 31 -4.54 1.83 6.41
CA SER A 31 -5.10 2.15 5.10
C SER A 31 -5.57 3.61 5.00
N VAL A 32 -6.19 4.14 6.07
CA VAL A 32 -6.63 5.55 6.14
C VAL A 32 -5.44 6.49 6.03
N ILE A 33 -4.33 6.20 6.71
CA ILE A 33 -3.10 7.01 6.61
C ILE A 33 -2.60 7.04 5.16
N VAL A 34 -2.56 5.89 4.48
CA VAL A 34 -2.14 5.81 3.08
C VAL A 34 -3.05 6.65 2.17
N VAL A 35 -4.37 6.60 2.36
CA VAL A 35 -5.33 7.40 1.59
C VAL A 35 -5.10 8.90 1.80
N VAL A 36 -4.89 9.33 3.06
CA VAL A 36 -4.63 10.74 3.37
C VAL A 36 -3.34 11.22 2.71
N VAL A 37 -2.25 10.45 2.83
CA VAL A 37 -0.96 10.81 2.22
C VAL A 37 -1.07 10.85 0.69
N SER A 38 -1.75 9.87 0.09
CA SER A 38 -1.99 9.85 -1.36
C SER A 38 -2.81 11.06 -1.82
N ALA A 39 -3.84 11.46 -1.07
CA ALA A 39 -4.63 12.66 -1.37
C ALA A 39 -3.79 13.95 -1.30
N LEU A 40 -2.89 14.06 -0.31
CA LEU A 40 -1.97 15.20 -0.21
C LEU A 40 -1.05 15.29 -1.42
N PHE A 41 -0.48 14.17 -1.87
CA PHE A 41 0.34 14.14 -3.08
C PHE A 41 -0.46 14.47 -4.33
N ALA A 42 -1.69 13.97 -4.46
CA ALA A 42 -2.56 14.28 -5.58
C ALA A 42 -2.83 15.80 -5.68
N ILE A 43 -3.14 16.45 -4.55
CA ILE A 43 -3.33 17.90 -4.48
C ILE A 43 -2.04 18.63 -4.87
N TYR A 44 -0.89 18.20 -4.34
CA TYR A 44 0.40 18.82 -4.65
C TYR A 44 0.72 18.77 -6.15
N ILE A 45 0.59 17.59 -6.78
CA ILE A 45 0.84 17.41 -8.21
C ILE A 45 -0.13 18.26 -9.03
N PHE A 46 -1.42 18.27 -8.66
CA PHE A 46 -2.42 19.10 -9.34
C PHE A 46 -2.05 20.58 -9.35
N PHE A 47 -1.59 21.13 -8.22
CA PHE A 47 -1.13 22.52 -8.18
C PHE A 47 0.16 22.74 -8.99
N ALA A 48 1.10 21.79 -8.93
CA ALA A 48 2.33 21.87 -9.71
C ALA A 48 2.03 21.92 -11.21
N ASP A 49 1.15 21.04 -11.69
CA ASP A 49 0.71 21.01 -13.10
C ASP A 49 0.06 22.33 -13.51
N LEU A 50 -0.85 22.87 -12.69
CA LEU A 50 -1.50 24.16 -12.96
C LEU A 50 -0.50 25.32 -13.05
N ILE A 51 0.47 25.37 -12.14
CA ILE A 51 1.50 26.42 -12.12
C ILE A 51 2.37 26.31 -13.35
N ILE A 52 2.84 25.09 -13.68
CA ILE A 52 3.70 24.84 -14.84
C ILE A 52 2.96 25.16 -16.14
N SER A 53 1.72 24.68 -16.31
CA SER A 53 0.93 24.96 -17.51
C SER A 53 0.71 26.46 -17.72
N LYS A 54 0.37 27.20 -16.66
CA LYS A 54 0.20 28.66 -16.75
C LYS A 54 1.52 29.41 -17.03
N LEU A 55 2.62 28.95 -16.45
CA LEU A 55 3.94 29.53 -16.71
C LEU A 55 4.36 29.32 -18.18
N VAL A 56 4.11 28.14 -18.72
CA VAL A 56 4.40 27.82 -20.11
C VAL A 56 3.53 28.63 -21.05
N GLU A 57 2.22 28.76 -20.77
CA GLU A 57 1.30 29.62 -21.54
C GLU A 57 1.67 31.11 -21.49
N TYR A 58 2.22 31.58 -20.37
CA TYR A 58 2.67 32.97 -20.26
C TYR A 58 3.99 33.22 -21.01
N LEU A 59 4.87 32.22 -21.09
CA LEU A 59 6.18 32.34 -21.72
C LEU A 59 6.17 32.16 -23.24
N TYR A 60 5.15 31.51 -23.79
CA TYR A 60 5.01 31.18 -25.22
C TYR A 60 3.86 31.97 -25.86
#